data_AF-A0A926AML6-F1
#
_entry.id   AF-A0A926AML6-F1
#
_cell.length_a   1.000
_cell.length_b   1.000
_cell.length_c   1.000
_cell.angle_alpha   90.00
_cell.angle_beta   90.00
_cell.angle_gamma   90.00
#
_symmetry.space_group_name_H-M   'P 1'
#
loop_
_entity.id
_entity.type
_entity.pdbx_description
1 polymer ?
#
loop_
_entity_poly.entity_id
_entity_poly.type
_entity_poly.pdbx_seq_one_letter_code
_entity_poly.pdbx_strand_id
1 'polypeptide(L)'
;MSSRLIPLVLALSLQIASAAPTIAPALPQSQSDFMRLIDTGPTGSRLETADVAYRNADGVTVHLVSAVHVGERSYFEGLNQNFKLRDAVLYEMVKPRDAAVPVPGEKVETKSGVSQIQRMMKDILGLEFQLDVVDYSPLNFIHADLDAETFEKMQSERGESFTNMILQAFMKSLAQPPAGDQQALEPAQNFDAALEDMVKLFTRPDIERQMKLRFARQLSDLENSPLGPDAMTGTVLLTERNKAAVATLDQTIKEGKKDIAIFYGAAHMPEIAQMLQQRGFKPIATEWRMAWDLTIRADAPSGAEKFLMELLRGAMEPEPEDDGR
;
A
#
# COMPACT_ATOMS: atom_id res chain seq x y z
N MET A 1 30.30 -42.83 -75.66
CA MET A 1 30.60 -41.38 -75.79
C MET A 1 29.29 -40.74 -76.26
N SER A 2 28.54 -39.94 -75.52
CA SER A 2 28.86 -39.05 -74.41
C SER A 2 27.58 -38.83 -73.60
N SER A 3 27.62 -39.10 -72.30
CA SER A 3 26.53 -38.80 -71.37
C SER A 3 26.62 -37.32 -70.97
N ARG A 4 25.57 -36.54 -71.25
CA ARG A 4 25.47 -35.12 -70.86
C ARG A 4 24.95 -35.04 -69.43
N LEU A 5 25.85 -34.67 -68.51
CA LEU A 5 25.54 -34.26 -67.14
C LEU A 5 24.90 -32.87 -67.16
N ILE A 6 23.68 -32.75 -66.62
CA ILE A 6 23.05 -31.49 -66.23
C ILE A 6 23.33 -31.29 -64.74
N PRO A 7 23.91 -30.15 -64.29
CA PRO A 7 24.10 -29.90 -62.86
C PRO A 7 22.78 -29.44 -62.23
N LEU A 8 22.25 -30.24 -61.30
CA LEU A 8 21.16 -29.87 -60.42
C LEU A 8 21.73 -28.92 -59.33
N VAL A 9 21.46 -27.62 -59.50
CA VAL A 9 21.71 -26.61 -58.46
C VAL A 9 20.66 -26.79 -57.36
N LEU A 10 21.07 -27.37 -56.23
CA LEU A 10 20.26 -27.49 -55.02
C LEU A 10 20.33 -26.16 -54.26
N ALA A 11 19.29 -25.32 -54.37
CA ALA A 11 19.16 -24.12 -53.57
C ALA A 11 18.80 -24.51 -52.12
N LEU A 12 19.75 -24.35 -51.20
CA LEU A 12 19.56 -24.54 -49.77
C LEU A 12 18.86 -23.29 -49.20
N SER A 13 17.54 -23.34 -49.05
CA SER A 13 16.78 -22.30 -48.34
C SER A 13 17.03 -22.41 -46.84
N LEU A 14 17.83 -21.51 -46.30
CA LEU A 14 18.04 -21.33 -44.87
C LEU A 14 16.79 -20.69 -44.25
N GLN A 15 15.90 -21.51 -43.68
CA GLN A 15 14.79 -21.01 -42.86
C GLN A 15 15.34 -20.63 -41.49
N ILE A 16 15.55 -19.33 -41.28
CA ILE A 16 15.77 -18.78 -39.94
C ILE A 16 14.42 -18.86 -39.21
N ALA A 17 14.25 -19.90 -38.41
CA ALA A 17 13.16 -19.95 -37.44
C ALA A 17 13.41 -18.84 -36.41
N SER A 18 12.66 -17.74 -36.52
CA SER A 18 12.59 -16.73 -35.47
C SER A 18 11.89 -17.37 -34.26
N ALA A 19 12.67 -17.90 -33.33
CA ALA A 19 12.19 -18.21 -32.00
C ALA A 19 11.81 -16.88 -31.34
N ALA A 20 10.52 -16.56 -31.31
CA ALA A 20 10.01 -15.52 -30.42
C ALA A 20 10.46 -15.87 -28.99
N PRO A 21 10.87 -14.88 -28.17
CA PRO A 21 11.23 -15.16 -26.80
C PRO A 21 10.00 -15.73 -26.10
N THR A 22 10.08 -17.00 -25.74
CA THR A 22 9.09 -17.64 -24.88
C THR A 22 9.21 -16.96 -23.52
N ILE A 23 8.35 -15.96 -23.29
CA ILE A 23 8.16 -15.37 -21.97
C ILE A 23 7.71 -16.53 -21.08
N ALA A 24 8.59 -16.95 -20.17
CA ALA A 24 8.23 -17.92 -19.16
C ALA A 24 6.96 -17.44 -18.44
N PRO A 25 5.95 -18.29 -18.19
CA PRO A 25 4.80 -17.88 -17.42
C PRO A 25 5.29 -17.38 -16.07
N ALA A 26 4.99 -16.11 -15.75
CA ALA A 26 5.21 -15.55 -14.43
C ALA A 26 4.54 -16.48 -13.41
N LEU A 27 5.25 -16.75 -12.31
CA LEU A 27 4.71 -17.48 -11.16
C LEU A 27 3.36 -16.85 -10.78
N PRO A 28 2.36 -17.65 -10.34
CA PRO A 28 1.03 -17.13 -10.01
C PRO A 28 1.15 -16.00 -8.98
N GLN A 29 0.84 -14.78 -9.43
CA GLN A 29 0.78 -13.59 -8.59
C GLN A 29 -0.41 -13.74 -7.63
N SER A 30 -0.17 -13.67 -6.32
CA SER A 30 -1.25 -13.56 -5.34
C SER A 30 -1.83 -12.14 -5.42
N GLN A 31 -2.77 -11.94 -6.32
CA GLN A 31 -3.40 -10.66 -6.61
C GLN A 31 -4.72 -10.58 -5.85
N SER A 32 -4.89 -9.55 -5.00
CA SER A 32 -6.24 -9.15 -4.59
C SER A 32 -6.83 -8.26 -5.68
N ASP A 33 -8.16 -8.16 -5.73
CA ASP A 33 -8.84 -7.31 -6.71
C ASP A 33 -8.55 -5.80 -6.52
N PHE A 34 -7.94 -5.41 -5.39
CA PHE A 34 -7.79 -4.01 -4.99
C PHE A 34 -6.36 -3.56 -4.66
N MET A 35 -5.41 -4.50 -4.55
CA MET A 35 -3.99 -4.22 -4.39
C MET A 35 -3.15 -5.33 -5.03
N ARG A 36 -2.03 -4.95 -5.64
CA ARG A 36 -1.11 -5.92 -6.23
C ARG A 36 0.33 -5.46 -6.19
N LEU A 37 1.22 -6.42 -5.94
CA LEU A 37 2.65 -6.27 -6.18
C LEU A 37 2.97 -6.77 -7.58
N ILE A 38 3.40 -5.86 -8.45
CA ILE A 38 3.91 -6.20 -9.79
C ILE A 38 5.42 -6.30 -9.71
N ASP A 39 5.94 -7.51 -9.87
CA ASP A 39 7.36 -7.74 -10.03
C ASP A 39 7.74 -7.69 -11.52
N THR A 40 8.60 -6.73 -11.90
CA THR A 40 9.18 -6.63 -13.25
C THR A 40 10.65 -7.04 -13.29
N GLY A 41 11.13 -7.72 -12.25
CA GLY A 41 12.48 -8.29 -12.18
C GLY A 41 13.48 -7.44 -11.37
N PRO A 42 14.79 -7.67 -11.57
CA PRO A 42 15.83 -7.18 -10.66
C PRO A 42 15.91 -5.65 -10.51
N THR A 43 15.41 -4.92 -11.50
CA THR A 43 15.54 -3.45 -11.57
C THR A 43 14.22 -2.71 -11.39
N GLY A 44 13.10 -3.43 -11.23
CA GLY A 44 11.81 -2.78 -11.11
C GLY A 44 10.76 -3.70 -10.51
N SER A 45 10.10 -3.22 -9.47
CA SER A 45 8.82 -3.74 -9.03
C SER A 45 7.95 -2.53 -8.68
N ARG A 46 6.65 -2.71 -8.47
CA ARG A 46 5.78 -1.64 -7.96
C ARG A 46 4.59 -2.20 -7.21
N LEU A 47 4.15 -1.48 -6.19
CA LEU A 47 2.89 -1.74 -5.52
C LEU A 47 1.82 -0.85 -6.14
N GLU A 48 0.71 -1.45 -6.57
CA GLU A 48 -0.42 -0.73 -7.16
C GLU A 48 -1.69 -0.95 -6.35
N THR A 49 -2.52 0.08 -6.26
CA THR A 49 -3.90 0.01 -5.74
C THR A 49 -4.91 0.24 -6.85
N ALA A 50 -6.09 -0.36 -6.74
CA ALA A 50 -7.13 -0.25 -7.75
C ALA A 50 -8.09 0.93 -7.48
N ASP A 51 -8.54 1.58 -8.55
CA ASP A 51 -9.79 2.32 -8.60
C ASP A 51 -10.76 1.52 -9.46
N VAL A 52 -11.78 0.94 -8.80
CA VAL A 52 -12.79 0.15 -9.49
C VAL A 52 -14.08 0.95 -9.58
N ALA A 53 -14.47 1.29 -10.79
CA ALA A 53 -15.70 2.00 -11.07
C ALA A 53 -16.86 1.01 -11.14
N TYR A 54 -17.92 1.27 -10.38
CA TYR A 54 -19.17 0.52 -10.39
C TYR A 54 -20.32 1.41 -10.83
N ARG A 55 -21.26 0.87 -11.61
CA ARG A 55 -22.44 1.62 -12.07
C ARG A 55 -23.74 0.86 -11.83
N ASN A 56 -24.78 1.56 -11.38
CA ASN A 56 -26.12 1.01 -11.25
C ASN A 56 -27.05 1.40 -12.42
N ALA A 57 -28.29 0.91 -12.41
CA ALA A 57 -29.27 1.17 -13.45
C ALA A 57 -29.73 2.65 -13.53
N ASP A 58 -29.63 3.39 -12.42
CA ASP A 58 -29.99 4.81 -12.32
C ASP A 58 -28.87 5.76 -12.78
N GLY A 59 -27.80 5.19 -13.38
CA GLY A 59 -26.65 5.92 -13.89
C GLY A 59 -25.68 6.44 -12.82
N VAL A 60 -25.87 6.09 -11.54
CA VAL A 60 -24.92 6.43 -10.47
C VAL A 60 -23.65 5.62 -10.69
N THR A 61 -22.50 6.30 -10.67
CA THR A 61 -21.17 5.71 -10.69
C THR A 61 -20.51 5.87 -9.32
N VAL A 62 -20.04 4.76 -8.75
CA VAL A 62 -19.29 4.72 -7.49
C VAL A 62 -17.90 4.19 -7.78
N HIS A 63 -16.88 4.96 -7.41
CA HIS A 63 -15.48 4.61 -7.52
C HIS A 63 -14.99 4.05 -6.18
N LEU A 64 -14.62 2.78 -6.14
CA LEU A 64 -13.90 2.19 -5.01
C LEU A 64 -12.41 2.51 -5.16
N VAL A 65 -11.98 3.58 -4.52
CA VAL A 65 -10.60 4.08 -4.57
C VAL A 65 -9.80 3.44 -3.45
N SER A 66 -9.19 2.30 -3.75
CA SER A 66 -8.29 1.56 -2.84
C SER A 66 -7.04 2.37 -2.52
N ALA A 67 -6.63 2.35 -1.24
CA ALA A 67 -5.48 3.08 -0.78
C ALA A 67 -4.60 2.28 0.18
N VAL A 68 -3.32 2.64 0.17
CA VAL A 68 -2.36 2.36 1.23
C VAL A 68 -2.12 3.63 2.04
N HIS A 69 -1.85 3.51 3.34
CA HIS A 69 -1.65 4.66 4.22
C HIS A 69 -0.29 5.34 4.06
N VAL A 70 0.69 4.65 3.48
CA VAL A 70 2.02 5.16 3.17
C VAL A 70 2.28 4.91 1.69
N GLY A 71 2.76 5.89 0.94
CA GLY A 71 2.93 5.78 -0.52
C GLY A 71 3.71 6.94 -1.12
N GLU A 72 3.94 6.89 -2.44
CA GLU A 72 4.63 7.97 -3.16
C GLU A 72 3.86 9.29 -3.03
N ARG A 73 4.58 10.41 -2.99
CA ARG A 73 3.93 11.73 -2.95
C ARG A 73 3.03 11.97 -4.15
N SER A 74 3.53 11.63 -5.34
CA SER A 74 2.83 11.77 -6.62
C SER A 74 1.55 10.93 -6.68
N TYR A 75 1.50 9.81 -5.94
CA TYR A 75 0.31 8.99 -5.81
C TYR A 75 -0.81 9.76 -5.09
N PHE A 76 -0.52 10.34 -3.92
CA PHE A 76 -1.52 11.13 -3.18
C PHE A 76 -1.89 12.44 -3.88
N GLU A 77 -0.94 13.11 -4.54
CA GLU A 77 -1.24 14.29 -5.35
C GLU A 77 -2.16 13.96 -6.53
N GLY A 78 -1.93 12.81 -7.19
CA GLY A 78 -2.81 12.30 -8.24
C GLY A 78 -4.22 12.00 -7.73
N LEU A 79 -4.35 11.40 -6.53
CA LEU A 79 -5.64 11.20 -5.87
C LEU A 79 -6.37 12.54 -5.62
N ASN A 80 -5.69 13.54 -5.05
CA ASN A 80 -6.26 14.87 -4.84
C ASN A 80 -6.80 15.50 -6.14
N GLN A 81 -6.09 15.36 -7.27
CA GLN A 81 -6.61 15.86 -8.55
C GLN A 81 -7.85 15.10 -9.02
N ASN A 82 -7.86 13.77 -8.89
CA ASN A 82 -8.99 12.94 -9.28
C ASN A 82 -10.23 13.19 -8.41
N PHE A 83 -10.05 13.49 -7.12
CA PHE A 83 -11.14 13.79 -6.19
C PHE A 83 -11.87 15.10 -6.49
N LYS A 84 -11.20 16.08 -7.10
CA LYS A 84 -11.85 17.34 -7.53
C LYS A 84 -12.89 17.14 -8.63
N LEU A 85 -12.80 16.03 -9.36
CA LEU A 85 -13.71 15.72 -10.46
C LEU A 85 -15.00 15.03 -9.99
N ARG A 86 -15.10 14.69 -8.69
CA ARG A 86 -16.20 13.90 -8.15
C ARG A 86 -17.23 14.76 -7.46
N ASP A 87 -18.50 14.36 -7.55
CA ASP A 87 -19.59 15.03 -6.87
C ASP A 87 -19.48 14.92 -5.34
N ALA A 88 -18.92 13.80 -4.87
CA ALA A 88 -18.63 13.51 -3.47
C ALA A 88 -17.48 12.50 -3.31
N VAL A 89 -16.73 12.62 -2.21
CA VAL A 89 -15.66 11.71 -1.78
C VAL A 89 -15.94 11.28 -0.34
N LEU A 90 -16.33 10.03 -0.17
CA LEU A 90 -16.63 9.42 1.11
C LEU A 90 -15.34 8.84 1.68
N TYR A 91 -14.85 9.41 2.78
CA TYR A 91 -13.50 9.09 3.26
C TYR A 91 -13.50 8.35 4.60
N GLU A 92 -12.52 7.44 4.72
CA GLU A 92 -12.16 6.71 5.93
C GLU A 92 -11.40 7.61 6.91
N MET A 93 -11.88 7.72 8.15
CA MET A 93 -11.14 8.31 9.26
C MET A 93 -11.85 8.07 10.59
N VAL A 94 -11.30 7.24 11.47
CA VAL A 94 -11.74 7.22 12.87
C VAL A 94 -11.11 8.43 13.57
N LYS A 95 -11.96 9.36 14.00
CA LYS A 95 -11.57 10.58 14.71
C LYS A 95 -12.61 10.92 15.77
N PRO A 96 -12.26 11.69 16.83
CA PRO A 96 -13.26 12.25 17.72
C PRO A 96 -14.31 13.02 16.92
N ARG A 97 -15.58 12.93 17.34
CA ARG A 97 -16.71 13.47 16.60
C ARG A 97 -16.51 14.92 16.14
N ASP A 98 -16.04 15.76 17.05
CA ASP A 98 -15.86 17.20 16.83
C ASP A 98 -14.43 17.59 16.40
N ALA A 99 -13.54 16.63 16.16
CA ALA A 99 -12.18 16.91 15.71
C ALA A 99 -12.17 17.41 14.26
N ALA A 100 -11.33 18.42 13.98
CA ALA A 100 -11.03 18.84 12.61
C ALA A 100 -10.28 17.72 11.86
N VAL A 101 -10.36 17.75 10.52
CA VAL A 101 -9.53 16.90 9.68
C VAL A 101 -8.09 17.42 9.66
N PRO A 102 -7.08 16.54 9.50
CA PRO A 102 -5.70 16.96 9.29
C PRO A 102 -5.57 17.92 8.10
N VAL A 103 -4.74 18.95 8.26
CA VAL A 103 -4.38 19.89 7.20
C VAL A 103 -3.03 19.47 6.62
N PRO A 104 -2.91 19.31 5.28
CA PRO A 104 -1.64 18.97 4.66
C PRO A 104 -0.50 19.93 5.06
N GLY A 105 0.64 19.38 5.46
CA GLY A 105 1.81 20.14 5.89
C GLY A 105 1.79 20.64 7.35
N GLU A 106 0.70 20.48 8.08
CA GLU A 106 0.67 20.73 9.53
C GLU A 106 1.15 19.49 10.31
N LYS A 107 2.00 19.71 11.32
CA LYS A 107 2.43 18.63 12.21
C LYS A 107 1.27 18.27 13.14
N VAL A 108 0.59 17.18 12.86
CA VAL A 108 -0.40 16.61 13.78
C VAL A 108 0.33 15.80 14.85
N GLU A 109 0.39 16.32 16.07
CA GLU A 109 0.82 15.52 17.22
C GLU A 109 -0.20 14.42 17.49
N THR A 110 0.25 13.17 17.42
CA THR A 110 -0.60 11.99 17.63
C THR A 110 -0.09 11.18 18.81
N LYS A 111 -1.02 10.84 19.71
CA LYS A 111 -0.79 9.89 20.80
C LYS A 111 -1.00 8.44 20.37
N SER A 112 -1.42 8.20 19.12
CA SER A 112 -1.64 6.86 18.59
C SER A 112 -0.32 6.19 18.21
N GLY A 113 0.03 5.10 18.90
CA GLY A 113 1.21 4.30 18.58
C GLY A 113 1.21 3.75 17.14
N VAL A 114 0.03 3.47 16.57
CA VAL A 114 -0.09 3.03 15.16
C VAL A 114 0.37 4.13 14.21
N SER A 115 -0.06 5.37 14.45
CA SER A 115 0.34 6.50 13.60
C SER A 115 1.84 6.81 13.75
N GLN A 116 2.43 6.64 14.94
CA GLN A 116 3.87 6.75 15.13
C GLN A 116 4.66 5.72 14.31
N ILE A 117 4.20 4.46 14.30
CA ILE A 117 4.82 3.40 13.50
C ILE A 117 4.69 3.71 12.00
N GLN A 118 3.52 4.14 11.54
CA GLN A 118 3.32 4.53 10.14
C GLN A 118 4.24 5.69 9.72
N ARG A 119 4.44 6.67 10.62
CA ARG A 119 5.35 7.80 10.36
C ARG A 119 6.80 7.34 10.27
N MET A 120 7.27 6.53 11.21
CA MET A 120 8.60 5.93 11.16
C MET A 120 8.81 5.11 9.87
N MET A 121 7.82 4.31 9.48
CA MET A 121 7.90 3.53 8.24
C MET A 121 7.98 4.41 7.00
N LYS A 122 7.23 5.52 6.93
CA LYS A 122 7.32 6.41 5.77
C LYS A 122 8.73 6.99 5.62
N ASP A 123 9.38 7.35 6.74
CA ASP A 123 10.69 7.99 6.72
C ASP A 123 11.77 7.00 6.28
N ILE A 124 11.74 5.78 6.81
CA ILE A 124 12.67 4.70 6.42
C ILE A 124 12.48 4.33 4.94
N LEU A 125 11.23 4.23 4.47
CA LEU A 125 10.91 3.86 3.09
C LEU A 125 11.04 5.04 2.12
N GLY A 126 11.28 6.26 2.60
CA GLY A 126 11.29 7.46 1.76
C GLY A 126 9.98 7.66 1.00
N LEU A 127 8.87 7.42 1.68
CA LEU A 127 7.48 7.57 1.24
C LEU A 127 6.79 8.68 2.05
N GLU A 128 5.54 8.99 1.72
CA GLU A 128 4.70 9.94 2.44
C GLU A 128 3.57 9.24 3.19
N PHE A 129 3.06 9.89 4.23
CA PHE A 129 1.88 9.43 4.97
C PHE A 129 0.63 10.10 4.41
N GLN A 130 -0.42 9.32 4.18
CA GLN A 130 -1.67 9.76 3.55
C GLN A 130 -2.22 11.06 4.15
N LEU A 131 -2.28 11.16 5.48
CA LEU A 131 -2.84 12.32 6.18
C LEU A 131 -1.96 13.59 6.09
N ASP A 132 -0.70 13.46 5.65
CA ASP A 132 0.19 14.61 5.47
C ASP A 132 0.04 15.24 4.07
N VAL A 133 -0.56 14.53 3.10
CA VAL A 133 -0.60 14.92 1.68
C VAL A 133 -2.02 15.03 1.10
N VAL A 134 -2.93 14.14 1.49
CA VAL A 134 -4.33 14.21 1.02
C VAL A 134 -5.05 15.37 1.69
N ASP A 135 -5.70 16.21 0.89
CA ASP A 135 -6.45 17.36 1.37
C ASP A 135 -7.93 16.97 1.57
N TYR A 136 -8.34 16.86 2.84
CA TYR A 136 -9.70 16.52 3.24
C TYR A 136 -10.60 17.75 3.45
N SER A 137 -10.07 18.97 3.27
CA SER A 137 -10.81 20.22 3.46
C SER A 137 -11.86 20.55 2.37
N PRO A 138 -11.79 20.06 1.11
CA PRO A 138 -12.79 20.40 0.10
C PRO A 138 -14.20 19.97 0.49
N LEU A 139 -15.21 20.79 0.14
CA LEU A 139 -16.60 20.57 0.54
C LEU A 139 -17.24 19.28 -0.01
N ASN A 140 -16.65 18.68 -1.05
CA ASN A 140 -17.11 17.41 -1.58
C ASN A 140 -16.58 16.20 -0.78
N PHE A 141 -15.67 16.39 0.18
CA PHE A 141 -15.28 15.35 1.12
C PHE A 141 -16.32 15.21 2.23
N ILE A 142 -16.87 14.01 2.37
CA ILE A 142 -17.90 13.67 3.35
C ILE A 142 -17.33 12.58 4.24
N HIS A 143 -17.30 12.82 5.55
CA HIS A 143 -16.86 11.81 6.51
C HIS A 143 -17.82 10.63 6.47
N ALA A 144 -17.29 9.42 6.24
CA ALA A 144 -18.10 8.24 6.00
C ALA A 144 -17.76 7.08 6.95
N ASP A 145 -17.19 7.39 8.12
CA ASP A 145 -16.66 6.41 9.05
C ASP A 145 -17.25 6.60 10.46
N LEU A 146 -16.91 5.69 11.38
CA LEU A 146 -17.27 5.82 12.79
C LEU A 146 -16.47 6.94 13.47
N ASP A 147 -17.09 7.63 14.43
CA ASP A 147 -16.34 8.45 15.39
C ASP A 147 -15.54 7.56 16.36
N ALA A 148 -14.48 8.10 16.94
CA ALA A 148 -13.56 7.37 17.81
C ALA A 148 -14.27 6.78 19.03
N GLU A 149 -15.20 7.52 19.63
CA GLU A 149 -15.96 7.12 20.79
C GLU A 149 -16.85 5.90 20.48
N THR A 150 -17.54 5.91 19.34
CA THR A 150 -18.36 4.80 18.87
C THR A 150 -17.50 3.60 18.50
N PHE A 151 -16.38 3.82 17.81
CA PHE A 151 -15.45 2.77 17.41
C PHE A 151 -14.87 2.02 18.62
N GLU A 152 -14.39 2.76 19.63
CA GLU A 152 -13.85 2.20 20.87
C GLU A 152 -14.93 1.44 21.67
N LYS A 153 -16.12 2.02 21.81
CA LYS A 153 -17.26 1.39 22.49
C LYS A 153 -17.63 0.07 21.83
N MET A 154 -17.77 0.03 20.50
CA MET A 154 -18.12 -1.18 19.77
C MET A 154 -17.05 -2.27 19.92
N GLN A 155 -15.77 -1.93 19.82
CA GLN A 155 -14.68 -2.90 20.04
C GLN A 155 -14.72 -3.47 21.47
N SER A 156 -14.89 -2.61 22.47
CA SER A 156 -14.97 -3.03 23.88
C SER A 156 -16.16 -3.93 24.14
N GLU A 157 -17.35 -3.62 23.61
CA GLU A 157 -18.57 -4.42 23.81
C GLU A 157 -18.45 -5.82 23.19
N ARG A 158 -17.69 -5.95 22.10
CA ARG A 158 -17.45 -7.23 21.42
C ARG A 158 -16.18 -7.94 21.90
N GLY A 159 -15.40 -7.33 22.81
CA GLY A 159 -14.12 -7.87 23.27
C GLY A 159 -13.08 -7.99 22.15
N GLU A 160 -13.19 -7.17 21.10
CA GLU A 160 -12.31 -7.22 19.94
C GLU A 160 -10.96 -6.57 20.24
N SER A 161 -9.88 -7.26 19.85
CA SER A 161 -8.49 -6.78 19.99
C SER A 161 -7.68 -6.94 18.70
N PHE A 162 -8.36 -7.03 17.55
CA PHE A 162 -7.76 -7.29 16.25
C PHE A 162 -6.66 -6.30 15.87
N THR A 163 -6.83 -5.01 16.19
CA THR A 163 -5.79 -4.00 15.98
C THR A 163 -4.46 -4.38 16.65
N ASN A 164 -4.51 -4.86 17.89
CA ASN A 164 -3.33 -5.32 18.63
C ASN A 164 -2.78 -6.64 18.07
N MET A 165 -3.66 -7.56 17.67
CA MET A 165 -3.25 -8.84 17.07
C MET A 165 -2.51 -8.64 15.75
N ILE A 166 -3.03 -7.77 14.87
CA ILE A 166 -2.41 -7.43 13.58
C ILE A 166 -1.07 -6.74 13.82
N LEU A 167 -1.02 -5.78 14.75
CA LEU A 167 0.23 -5.13 15.12
C LEU A 167 1.27 -6.14 15.61
N GLN A 168 0.88 -7.07 16.49
CA GLN A 168 1.78 -8.13 16.96
C GLN A 168 2.24 -9.06 15.82
N ALA A 169 1.34 -9.46 14.92
CA ALA A 169 1.66 -10.30 13.78
C ALA A 169 2.63 -9.60 12.82
N PHE A 170 2.40 -8.32 12.56
CA PHE A 170 3.28 -7.47 11.76
C PHE A 170 4.67 -7.35 12.39
N MET A 171 4.75 -7.01 13.67
CA MET A 171 6.04 -6.91 14.40
C MET A 171 6.79 -8.24 14.40
N LYS A 172 6.08 -9.37 14.59
CA LYS A 172 6.67 -10.70 14.49
C LYS A 172 7.19 -10.99 13.08
N SER A 173 6.47 -10.56 12.04
CA SER A 173 6.90 -10.73 10.64
C SER A 173 8.17 -9.93 10.33
N LEU A 174 8.32 -8.73 10.87
CA LEU A 174 9.55 -7.93 10.73
C LEU A 174 10.78 -8.57 11.39
N ALA A 175 10.57 -9.22 12.54
CA ALA A 175 11.63 -9.95 13.23
C ALA A 175 12.05 -11.25 12.52
N GLN A 176 11.25 -11.77 11.59
CA GLN A 176 11.57 -12.99 10.85
C GLN A 176 12.33 -12.67 9.54
N PRO A 177 13.40 -13.42 9.22
CA PRO A 177 14.04 -13.32 7.93
C PRO A 177 13.06 -13.75 6.81
N PRO A 178 13.12 -13.12 5.62
CA PRO A 178 12.21 -13.44 4.53
C PRO A 178 12.30 -14.92 4.14
N ALA A 179 11.16 -15.54 3.87
CA ALA A 179 11.11 -16.88 3.32
C ALA A 179 11.77 -16.89 1.92
N GLY A 180 12.84 -17.66 1.75
CA GLY A 180 13.52 -17.84 0.46
C GLY A 180 14.80 -17.02 0.27
N ASP A 181 15.21 -16.21 1.23
CA ASP A 181 16.52 -15.55 1.18
C ASP A 181 17.59 -16.48 1.78
N GLN A 182 18.37 -17.13 0.91
CA GLN A 182 19.56 -17.90 1.31
C GLN A 182 20.73 -17.00 1.74
N GLN A 183 20.56 -15.67 1.65
CA GLN A 183 21.48 -14.65 2.16
C GLN A 183 20.99 -14.05 3.48
N ALA A 184 20.43 -14.88 4.38
CA ALA A 184 20.37 -14.48 5.77
C ALA A 184 21.80 -14.13 6.21
N LEU A 185 22.03 -12.90 6.66
CA LEU A 185 23.26 -12.55 7.35
C LEU A 185 23.39 -13.54 8.51
N GLU A 186 24.51 -14.26 8.58
CA GLU A 186 24.81 -15.11 9.72
C GLU A 186 24.64 -14.29 11.00
N PRO A 187 24.05 -14.84 12.08
CA PRO A 187 23.83 -14.10 13.31
C PRO A 187 25.14 -13.46 13.77
N ALA A 188 25.15 -12.13 13.94
CA ALA A 188 26.34 -11.41 14.34
C ALA A 188 26.90 -11.98 15.66
N GLN A 189 28.20 -12.32 15.65
CA GLN A 189 28.84 -13.01 16.77
C GLN A 189 29.13 -12.08 17.96
N ASN A 190 29.23 -10.77 17.70
CA ASN A 190 29.46 -9.73 18.70
C ASN A 190 28.84 -8.40 18.23
N PHE A 191 28.88 -7.39 19.11
CA PHE A 191 28.31 -6.07 18.85
C PHE A 191 28.97 -5.36 17.66
N ASP A 192 30.30 -5.42 17.53
CA ASP A 192 31.02 -4.76 16.45
C ASP A 192 30.65 -5.33 15.08
N ALA A 193 30.52 -6.66 14.97
CA ALA A 193 30.06 -7.33 13.75
C ALA A 193 28.60 -6.98 13.43
N ALA A 194 27.74 -6.89 14.45
CA ALA A 194 26.35 -6.47 14.26
C ALA A 194 26.25 -5.03 13.73
N LEU A 195 27.09 -4.13 14.27
CA LEU A 195 27.18 -2.76 13.83
C LEU A 195 27.74 -2.67 12.39
N GLU A 196 28.78 -3.44 12.07
CA GLU A 196 29.36 -3.50 10.72
C GLU A 196 28.34 -4.01 9.69
N ASP A 197 27.60 -5.08 10.00
CA ASP A 197 26.56 -5.63 9.14
C ASP A 197 25.41 -4.63 8.94
N MET A 198 25.02 -3.92 10.00
CA MET A 198 24.02 -2.85 9.91
C MET A 198 24.51 -1.73 8.99
N VAL A 199 25.74 -1.23 9.18
CA VAL A 199 26.31 -0.19 8.31
C VAL A 199 26.37 -0.68 6.86
N LYS A 200 26.84 -1.90 6.60
CA LYS A 200 26.87 -2.48 5.25
C LYS A 200 25.49 -2.59 4.63
N LEU A 201 24.48 -2.99 5.39
CA LEU A 201 23.10 -3.11 4.92
C LEU A 201 22.54 -1.74 4.55
N PHE A 202 22.66 -0.77 5.45
CA PHE A 202 22.09 0.56 5.29
C PHE A 202 22.84 1.42 4.26
N THR A 203 24.08 1.09 3.90
CA THR A 203 24.86 1.79 2.86
C THR A 203 24.81 1.11 1.49
N ARG A 204 23.97 0.07 1.30
CA ARG A 204 23.76 -0.53 -0.02
C ARG A 204 23.08 0.48 -0.96
N PRO A 205 23.55 0.62 -2.21
CA PRO A 205 22.93 1.52 -3.19
C PRO A 205 21.44 1.26 -3.46
N ASP A 206 20.95 0.06 -3.19
CA ASP A 206 19.57 -0.36 -3.41
C ASP A 206 18.78 -0.61 -2.12
N ILE A 207 19.27 -0.19 -0.95
CA ILE A 207 18.66 -0.53 0.35
C ILE A 207 17.19 -0.12 0.43
N GLU A 208 16.85 1.08 -0.04
CA GLU A 208 15.48 1.55 -0.02
C GLU A 208 14.55 0.63 -0.81
N ARG A 209 14.98 0.26 -2.03
CA ARG A 209 14.26 -0.68 -2.87
C ARG A 209 14.09 -2.02 -2.16
N GLN A 210 15.16 -2.55 -1.55
CA GLN A 210 15.11 -3.83 -0.84
C GLN A 210 14.15 -3.78 0.35
N MET A 211 14.17 -2.69 1.12
CA MET A 211 13.23 -2.47 2.21
C MET A 211 11.80 -2.38 1.69
N LYS A 212 11.50 -1.48 0.74
CA LYS A 212 10.16 -1.36 0.17
C LYS A 212 9.67 -2.69 -0.42
N LEU A 213 10.52 -3.44 -1.13
CA LEU A 213 10.17 -4.75 -1.68
C LEU A 213 9.82 -5.76 -0.58
N ARG A 214 10.60 -5.79 0.51
CA ARG A 214 10.31 -6.66 1.66
C ARG A 214 8.97 -6.32 2.30
N PHE A 215 8.71 -5.05 2.57
CA PHE A 215 7.44 -4.61 3.17
C PHE A 215 6.26 -4.82 2.22
N ALA A 216 6.42 -4.56 0.91
CA ALA A 216 5.38 -4.79 -0.08
C ALA A 216 5.00 -6.28 -0.18
N ARG A 217 5.98 -7.18 -0.12
CA ARG A 217 5.74 -8.63 -0.06
C ARG A 217 5.00 -9.01 1.22
N GLN A 218 5.45 -8.54 2.39
CA GLN A 218 4.77 -8.82 3.65
C GLN A 218 3.32 -8.32 3.67
N LEU A 219 3.06 -7.15 3.10
CA LEU A 219 1.71 -6.61 2.98
C LEU A 219 0.84 -7.47 2.06
N SER A 220 1.38 -7.88 0.91
CA SER A 220 0.69 -8.78 -0.02
C SER A 220 0.45 -10.16 0.59
N ASP A 221 1.42 -10.71 1.32
CA ASP A 221 1.30 -12.00 2.01
C ASP A 221 0.24 -11.92 3.13
N LEU A 222 0.21 -10.83 3.91
CA LEU A 222 -0.78 -10.62 4.96
C LEU A 222 -2.20 -10.56 4.39
N GLU A 223 -2.39 -9.85 3.27
CA GLU A 223 -3.66 -9.74 2.58
C GLU A 223 -4.20 -11.11 2.13
N ASN A 224 -3.31 -12.02 1.72
CA ASN A 224 -3.65 -13.37 1.29
C ASN A 224 -3.60 -14.42 2.42
N SER A 225 -3.32 -14.00 3.67
CA SER A 225 -3.17 -14.91 4.81
C SER A 225 -4.50 -15.17 5.54
N PRO A 226 -4.57 -16.18 6.42
CA PRO A 226 -5.69 -16.39 7.34
C PRO A 226 -5.92 -15.26 8.37
N LEU A 227 -5.09 -14.22 8.39
CA LEU A 227 -5.27 -12.99 9.18
C LEU A 227 -5.58 -11.78 8.28
N GLY A 228 -5.81 -12.00 6.98
CA GLY A 228 -6.14 -10.97 5.99
C GLY A 228 -7.58 -10.43 6.11
N PRO A 229 -8.04 -9.64 5.12
CA PRO A 229 -9.35 -8.99 5.14
C PRO A 229 -10.53 -9.91 5.41
N ASP A 230 -10.51 -11.13 4.84
CA ASP A 230 -11.58 -12.11 5.04
C ASP A 230 -11.74 -12.51 6.52
N ALA A 231 -10.63 -12.64 7.26
CA ALA A 231 -10.65 -12.96 8.68
C ALA A 231 -11.12 -11.78 9.55
N MET A 232 -10.99 -10.56 9.04
CA MET A 232 -11.49 -9.35 9.68
C MET A 232 -12.95 -9.03 9.31
N THR A 233 -13.52 -9.74 8.35
CA THR A 233 -14.94 -9.61 8.02
C THR A 233 -15.78 -10.02 9.24
N GLY A 234 -16.74 -9.16 9.60
CA GLY A 234 -17.56 -9.25 10.80
C GLY A 234 -17.07 -8.41 11.98
N THR A 235 -15.82 -7.92 11.95
CA THR A 235 -15.24 -7.10 13.04
C THR A 235 -15.68 -5.64 12.97
N VAL A 236 -15.48 -4.91 14.06
CA VAL A 236 -15.63 -3.45 14.10
C VAL A 236 -14.57 -2.77 13.24
N LEU A 237 -13.35 -3.32 13.17
CA LEU A 237 -12.25 -2.77 12.39
C LEU A 237 -12.56 -2.71 10.89
N LEU A 238 -13.38 -3.64 10.38
CA LEU A 238 -13.75 -3.72 8.97
C LEU A 238 -15.26 -3.48 8.75
N THR A 239 -16.10 -4.42 9.17
CA THR A 239 -17.50 -4.49 8.76
C THR A 239 -18.37 -3.37 9.29
N GLU A 240 -18.22 -2.97 10.56
CA GLU A 240 -19.03 -1.87 11.09
C GLU A 240 -18.66 -0.52 10.46
N ARG A 241 -17.38 -0.32 10.12
CA ARG A 241 -16.90 0.85 9.38
C ARG A 241 -17.37 0.83 7.92
N ASN A 242 -17.36 -0.33 7.27
CA ASN A 242 -17.90 -0.49 5.92
C ASN A 242 -19.41 -0.20 5.86
N LYS A 243 -20.17 -0.62 6.87
CA LYS A 243 -21.59 -0.26 6.99
C LYS A 243 -21.80 1.25 7.11
N ALA A 244 -20.97 1.94 7.90
CA ALA A 244 -21.01 3.40 7.99
C ALA A 244 -20.75 4.05 6.62
N ALA A 245 -19.72 3.57 5.89
CA ALA A 245 -19.37 4.08 4.57
C ALA A 245 -20.53 3.94 3.57
N VAL A 246 -21.15 2.76 3.54
CA VAL A 246 -22.25 2.48 2.63
C VAL A 246 -23.56 3.18 3.06
N ALA A 247 -23.78 3.39 4.36
CA ALA A 247 -24.92 4.19 4.83
C ALA A 247 -24.78 5.65 4.38
N THR A 248 -23.57 6.23 4.48
CA THR A 248 -23.28 7.57 3.95
C THR A 248 -23.45 7.60 2.43
N LEU A 249 -22.99 6.57 1.70
CA LEU A 249 -23.24 6.46 0.25
C LEU A 249 -24.74 6.50 -0.08
N ASP A 250 -25.55 5.70 0.61
CA ASP A 250 -26.99 5.64 0.37
C ASP A 250 -27.64 7.02 0.61
N GLN A 251 -27.14 7.80 1.57
CA GLN A 251 -27.58 9.17 1.83
C GLN A 251 -27.09 10.15 0.74
N THR A 252 -25.82 10.09 0.35
CA THR A 252 -25.22 10.94 -0.69
C THR A 252 -25.91 10.74 -2.05
N ILE A 253 -26.33 9.52 -2.38
CA ILE A 253 -27.12 9.23 -3.59
C ILE A 253 -28.52 9.85 -3.49
N LYS A 254 -29.18 9.78 -2.32
CA LYS A 254 -30.50 10.42 -2.10
C LYS A 254 -30.43 11.94 -2.25
N GLU A 255 -29.29 12.54 -1.91
CA GLU A 255 -29.01 13.97 -2.11
C GLU A 255 -28.71 14.33 -3.57
N GLY A 256 -28.76 13.35 -4.49
CA GLY A 256 -28.73 13.55 -5.93
C GLY A 256 -27.34 13.46 -6.55
N LYS A 257 -26.31 13.11 -5.78
CA LYS A 257 -24.93 12.92 -6.27
C LYS A 257 -24.84 11.68 -7.15
N LYS A 258 -24.07 11.73 -8.23
CA LYS A 258 -24.04 10.67 -9.27
C LYS A 258 -22.66 10.10 -9.54
N ASP A 259 -21.58 10.86 -9.37
CA ASP A 259 -20.20 10.38 -9.44
C ASP A 259 -19.53 10.51 -8.06
N ILE A 260 -19.41 9.38 -7.35
CA ILE A 260 -19.04 9.33 -5.94
C ILE A 260 -17.80 8.45 -5.77
N ALA A 261 -16.79 8.92 -5.06
CA ALA A 261 -15.66 8.09 -4.65
C ALA A 261 -15.84 7.59 -3.22
N ILE A 262 -15.51 6.33 -2.95
CA ILE A 262 -15.27 5.79 -1.61
C ILE A 262 -13.76 5.61 -1.48
N PHE A 263 -13.14 6.42 -0.64
CA PHE A 263 -11.70 6.46 -0.42
C PHE A 263 -11.33 5.82 0.92
N TYR A 264 -10.94 4.55 0.86
CA TYR A 264 -10.71 3.68 2.01
C TYR A 264 -9.45 2.81 1.78
N GLY A 265 -8.90 2.25 2.85
CA GLY A 265 -7.80 1.30 2.80
C GLY A 265 -8.17 0.04 1.99
N ALA A 266 -7.19 -0.56 1.30
CA ALA A 266 -7.39 -1.72 0.42
C ALA A 266 -8.17 -2.88 1.07
N ALA A 267 -7.94 -3.13 2.37
CA ALA A 267 -8.61 -4.20 3.11
C ALA A 267 -10.14 -4.04 3.20
N HIS A 268 -10.66 -2.80 3.13
CA HIS A 268 -12.10 -2.53 3.19
C HIS A 268 -12.82 -2.87 1.88
N MET A 269 -12.11 -2.79 0.76
CA MET A 269 -12.70 -2.80 -0.59
C MET A 269 -13.48 -4.06 -0.95
N PRO A 270 -13.02 -5.29 -0.63
CA PRO A 270 -13.74 -6.51 -1.01
C PRO A 270 -15.17 -6.57 -0.46
N GLU A 271 -15.37 -6.23 0.82
CA GLU A 271 -16.69 -6.26 1.43
C GLU A 271 -17.58 -5.09 0.93
N ILE A 272 -17.01 -3.89 0.78
CA ILE A 272 -17.75 -2.76 0.18
C ILE A 272 -18.20 -3.09 -1.25
N ALA A 273 -17.34 -3.72 -2.05
CA ALA A 273 -17.69 -4.16 -3.41
C ALA A 273 -18.87 -5.13 -3.42
N GLN A 274 -18.91 -6.09 -2.48
CA GLN A 274 -20.06 -6.99 -2.32
C GLN A 274 -21.33 -6.21 -1.92
N MET A 275 -21.23 -5.26 -0.98
CA MET A 275 -22.34 -4.41 -0.57
C MET A 275 -22.89 -3.53 -1.71
N LEU A 276 -22.03 -3.07 -2.62
CA LEU A 276 -22.42 -2.36 -3.85
C LEU A 276 -23.13 -3.29 -4.82
N GLN A 277 -22.59 -4.49 -5.07
CA GLN A 277 -23.20 -5.46 -5.97
C GLN A 277 -24.59 -5.88 -5.53
N GLN A 278 -24.80 -6.06 -4.22
CA GLN A 278 -26.11 -6.33 -3.62
C GLN A 278 -27.11 -5.17 -3.85
N ARG A 279 -26.62 -3.94 -4.03
CA ARG A 279 -27.41 -2.75 -4.39
C ARG A 279 -27.59 -2.56 -5.90
N GLY A 280 -27.24 -3.56 -6.70
CA GLY A 280 -27.41 -3.54 -8.16
C GLY A 280 -26.33 -2.76 -8.91
N PHE A 281 -25.25 -2.38 -8.25
CA PHE A 281 -24.07 -1.84 -8.93
C PHE A 281 -23.27 -2.96 -9.60
N LYS A 282 -22.69 -2.67 -10.77
CA LYS A 282 -21.84 -3.62 -11.50
C LYS A 282 -20.49 -2.97 -11.83
N PRO A 283 -19.37 -3.68 -11.72
CA PRO A 283 -18.08 -3.14 -12.11
C PRO A 283 -18.09 -2.84 -13.61
N ILE A 284 -17.56 -1.68 -14.00
CA ILE A 284 -17.51 -1.22 -15.39
C ILE A 284 -16.09 -0.88 -15.85
N ALA A 285 -15.17 -0.59 -14.93
CA ALA A 285 -13.78 -0.31 -15.24
C ALA A 285 -12.89 -0.51 -14.00
N THR A 286 -11.62 -0.81 -14.23
CA THR A 286 -10.58 -0.83 -13.20
C THR A 286 -9.36 -0.06 -13.71
N GLU A 287 -8.94 0.95 -12.96
CA GLU A 287 -7.68 1.65 -13.17
C GLU A 287 -6.71 1.28 -12.05
N TRP A 288 -5.43 1.08 -12.38
CA TRP A 288 -4.40 0.77 -11.40
C TRP A 288 -3.50 1.98 -11.21
N ARG A 289 -3.28 2.37 -9.94
CA ARG A 289 -2.43 3.49 -9.56
C ARG A 289 -1.19 2.99 -8.85
N MET A 290 -0.02 3.42 -9.29
CA MET A 290 1.23 3.10 -8.63
C MET A 290 1.30 3.81 -7.28
N ALA A 291 1.17 3.02 -6.21
CA ALA A 291 1.30 3.52 -4.85
C ALA A 291 2.76 3.58 -4.43
N TRP A 292 3.56 2.54 -4.72
CA TRP A 292 4.99 2.49 -4.39
C TRP A 292 5.82 2.25 -5.65
N ASP A 293 6.84 3.07 -5.86
CA ASP A 293 7.90 2.80 -6.84
C ASP A 293 9.00 1.99 -6.15
N LEU A 294 9.28 0.78 -6.66
CA LEU A 294 10.32 -0.12 -6.16
C LEU A 294 11.49 -0.20 -7.15
N THR A 295 11.79 0.90 -7.83
CA THR A 295 13.04 1.10 -8.59
C THR A 295 14.14 1.69 -7.70
N ILE A 296 15.37 1.68 -8.19
CA ILE A 296 16.52 2.26 -7.47
C ILE A 296 16.52 3.78 -7.69
N ARG A 297 16.50 4.55 -6.61
CA ARG A 297 16.70 6.01 -6.63
C ARG A 297 18.17 6.32 -6.42
N ALA A 298 18.85 6.81 -7.46
CA ALA A 298 20.30 7.02 -7.45
C ALA A 298 20.72 8.47 -7.16
N ASP A 299 19.77 9.40 -7.12
CA ASP A 299 19.99 10.86 -7.09
C ASP A 299 19.94 11.48 -5.69
N ALA A 300 19.53 10.72 -4.66
CA ALA A 300 19.47 11.19 -3.29
C ALA A 300 19.75 10.06 -2.28
N PRO A 301 20.22 10.38 -1.05
CA PRO A 301 20.29 9.40 0.03
C PRO A 301 18.90 8.84 0.33
N SER A 302 18.84 7.52 0.50
CA SER A 302 17.64 6.80 0.90
C SER A 302 17.11 7.25 2.26
N GLY A 303 15.82 7.01 2.50
CA GLY A 303 15.20 7.21 3.82
C GLY A 303 15.93 6.43 4.92
N ALA A 304 16.32 5.19 4.63
CA ALA A 304 17.08 4.33 5.52
C ALA A 304 18.46 4.92 5.88
N GLU A 305 19.22 5.44 4.91
CA GLU A 305 20.51 6.10 5.16
C GLU A 305 20.33 7.34 6.05
N LYS A 306 19.32 8.16 5.78
CA LYS A 306 19.03 9.36 6.60
C LYS A 306 18.69 8.98 8.04
N PHE A 307 17.84 7.97 8.22
CA PHE A 307 17.46 7.45 9.53
C PHE A 307 18.68 6.95 10.31
N LEU A 308 19.57 6.18 9.66
CA LEU A 308 20.81 5.72 10.29
C LEU A 308 21.69 6.91 10.72
N MET A 309 21.83 7.93 9.87
CA MET A 309 22.63 9.11 10.19
C MET A 309 22.06 9.91 11.37
N GLU A 310 20.74 10.01 11.50
CA GLU A 310 20.09 10.64 12.65
C GLU A 310 20.33 9.86 13.94
N LEU A 311 20.22 8.53 13.88
CA LEU A 311 20.48 7.64 15.02
C LEU A 311 21.92 7.75 15.51
N LEU A 312 22.89 7.76 14.57
CA LEU A 312 24.30 7.96 14.89
C LEU A 312 24.56 9.35 15.51
N ARG A 313 23.92 10.40 14.99
CA ARG A 313 24.05 11.75 15.54
C ARG A 313 23.52 11.83 16.98
N GLY A 314 22.34 11.26 17.23
CA GLY A 314 21.75 11.24 18.58
C GLY A 314 22.59 10.46 19.60
N ALA A 315 23.28 9.40 19.16
CA ALA A 315 24.21 8.65 20.02
C ALA A 315 25.53 9.39 20.32
N MET A 316 25.85 10.42 19.53
CA MET A 316 27.07 11.24 19.68
C MET A 316 26.83 12.56 20.42
N GLU A 317 25.58 12.94 20.68
CA GLU A 317 25.25 14.11 21.48
C GLU A 317 25.52 13.79 22.97
N PRO A 318 26.31 14.62 23.69
CA PRO A 318 26.49 14.43 25.12
C PRO A 318 25.15 14.59 25.84
N GLU A 319 24.87 13.75 26.85
CA GLU A 319 23.69 13.94 27.69
C GLU A 319 23.65 15.39 28.21
N PRO A 320 22.47 16.05 28.23
CA PRO A 320 22.37 17.35 28.86
C PRO A 320 22.86 17.23 30.30
N GLU A 321 23.83 18.05 30.68
CA GLU A 321 24.28 18.14 32.07
C GLU A 321 23.05 18.32 32.95
N ASP A 322 22.81 17.34 33.83
CA ASP A 322 21.86 17.44 34.92
C ASP A 322 22.30 18.62 35.81
N ASP A 323 21.79 19.82 35.51
CA ASP A 323 21.97 21.02 36.33
C ASP A 323 21.10 20.86 37.58
N GLY A 324 21.50 19.95 38.46
CA GLY A 324 20.81 19.67 39.72
C GLY A 324 20.46 20.98 40.45
N ARG A 325 19.18 21.32 40.44
CA ARG A 325 18.56 22.40 41.21
C ARG A 325 17.26 21.94 41.83
#